data_AF-A0A1J5VRV5-F1
#
_entry.id   AF-A0A1J5VRV5-F1
#
_cell.length_a   1.000
_cell.length_b   1.000
_cell.length_c   1.000
_cell.angle_alpha   90.00
_cell.angle_beta   90.00
_cell.angle_gamma   90.00
#
_symmetry.space_group_name_H-M   'P 1'
#
loop_
_entity.id
_entity.type
_entity.pdbx_description
1 polymer ?
#
loop_
_entity_poly.entity_id
_entity_poly.type
_entity_poly.pdbx_seq_one_letter_code
_entity_poly.pdbx_strand_id
1 'polypeptide(L)'
;MYRIVDPEGNDVAEGEVGEMILQSESMMKGYWNKPEETTKTIRDGWLHTGDQVKRGSDGFMTLVDRMKDMIISGGKNIYSAEVENAVSGHP
;
A
#
# COMPACT_ATOMS: atom_id res chain seq x y z
N MET A 1 12.75 -6.15 -6.89
CA MET A 1 12.05 -5.04 -7.56
C MET A 1 10.87 -4.62 -6.71
N TYR A 2 10.49 -3.35 -6.77
CA TYR A 2 9.25 -2.85 -6.14
C TYR A 2 8.48 -2.00 -7.15
N ARG A 3 7.17 -1.89 -6.95
CA ARG A 3 6.26 -0.98 -7.67
C ARG A 3 5.28 -0.36 -6.69
N ILE A 4 4.66 0.75 -7.09
CA ILE A 4 3.56 1.38 -6.34
C ILE A 4 2.37 1.40 -7.28
N VAL A 5 1.30 0.70 -6.92
CA VAL A 5 0.18 0.45 -7.85
C VAL A 5 -1.17 0.91 -7.30
N ASP A 6 -2.07 1.27 -8.22
CA ASP A 6 -3.48 1.53 -7.94
C ASP A 6 -4.25 0.21 -7.66
N PRO A 7 -5.53 0.26 -7.24
CA PRO A 7 -6.35 -0.94 -7.03
C PRO A 7 -6.51 -1.84 -8.26
N GLU A 8 -6.37 -1.26 -9.46
CA GLU A 8 -6.43 -1.95 -10.75
C GLU A 8 -5.09 -2.60 -11.14
N GLY A 9 -4.00 -2.33 -10.42
CA GLY A 9 -2.66 -2.90 -10.63
C GLY A 9 -1.75 -2.09 -11.56
N ASN A 10 -2.15 -0.87 -11.95
CA ASN A 10 -1.33 0.03 -12.76
C ASN A 10 -0.37 0.83 -11.90
N ASP A 11 0.81 1.15 -12.42
CA ASP A 11 1.76 2.01 -11.70
C ASP A 11 1.20 3.42 -11.55
N VAL A 12 1.26 3.95 -10.32
CA VAL A 12 0.84 5.32 -10.04
C VAL A 12 1.93 6.33 -10.42
N ALA A 13 1.52 7.57 -10.69
CA ALA A 13 2.45 8.66 -10.96
C ALA A 13 3.25 9.06 -9.70
N GLU A 14 4.36 9.79 -9.89
CA GLU A 14 5.09 10.36 -8.77
C GLU A 14 4.20 11.31 -7.96
N GLY A 15 4.25 11.21 -6.64
CA GLY A 15 3.41 11.99 -5.73
C GLY A 15 2.00 11.45 -5.52
N GLU A 16 1.57 10.41 -6.25
CA GLU A 16 0.31 9.71 -6.02
C GLU A 16 0.47 8.60 -4.98
N VAL A 17 -0.63 8.28 -4.30
CA VAL A 17 -0.68 7.21 -3.29
C VAL A 17 -1.07 5.90 -3.98
N GLY A 18 -0.36 4.82 -3.65
CA GLY A 18 -0.73 3.48 -4.08
C GLY A 18 -0.15 2.40 -3.17
N GLU A 19 -0.50 1.15 -3.43
CA GLU A 19 0.03 0.02 -2.69
C GLU A 19 1.47 -0.28 -3.10
N MET A 20 2.38 -0.44 -2.14
CA MET A 20 3.70 -0.98 -2.41
C MET A 20 3.62 -2.49 -2.66
N ILE A 21 4.08 -2.92 -3.83
CA ILE A 21 4.21 -4.35 -4.16
C ILE A 21 5.66 -4.72 -4.39
N LEU A 22 6.04 -5.93 -4.00
CA LEU A 22 7.43 -6.41 -4.03
C LEU A 22 7.57 -7.68 -4.88
N GLN A 23 8.71 -7.81 -5.56
CA GLN A 23 9.14 -9.03 -6.21
C GLN A 23 10.61 -9.28 -5.91
N SER A 24 10.92 -10.37 -5.21
CA SER A 24 12.28 -10.77 -4.84
C SER A 24 12.37 -12.29 -4.68
N GLU A 25 13.56 -12.87 -4.87
CA GLU A 25 13.83 -14.28 -4.54
C GLU A 25 13.66 -14.57 -3.05
N SER A 26 13.80 -13.55 -2.20
CA SER A 26 13.68 -13.63 -0.75
C SER A 26 12.24 -13.47 -0.22
N MET A 27 11.23 -13.46 -1.09
CA MET A 27 9.84 -13.32 -0.66
C MET A 27 9.35 -14.57 0.10
N MET A 28 8.35 -14.37 0.96
CA MET A 28 7.66 -15.50 1.61
C MET A 28 7.05 -16.42 0.55
N LYS A 29 7.03 -17.74 0.83
CA LYS A 29 6.36 -18.71 -0.05
C LYS A 29 4.84 -18.71 0.08
N GLY A 30 4.34 -18.07 1.14
CA GLY A 30 2.94 -18.07 1.51
C GLY A 30 2.75 -18.20 3.00
N TYR A 31 1.51 -18.03 3.43
CA TYR A 31 1.11 -18.22 4.81
C TYR A 31 0.92 -19.71 5.12
N TRP A 32 1.43 -20.13 6.27
CA TRP A 32 1.30 -21.52 6.74
C TRP A 32 -0.17 -21.92 6.87
N ASN A 33 -0.55 -23.01 6.21
CA ASN A 33 -1.91 -23.57 6.20
C ASN A 33 -3.02 -22.57 5.80
N LYS A 34 -2.68 -21.54 5.01
CA LYS A 34 -3.61 -20.53 4.52
C LYS A 34 -3.41 -20.26 3.02
N PRO A 35 -3.81 -21.22 2.16
CA PRO A 35 -3.62 -21.10 0.70
C PRO A 35 -4.44 -19.94 0.11
N GLU A 36 -5.66 -19.70 0.58
CA GLU A 36 -6.50 -18.61 0.08
C GLU A 36 -5.88 -17.23 0.34
N GLU A 37 -5.40 -16.99 1.57
CA GLU A 37 -4.72 -15.75 1.93
C GLU A 37 -3.39 -15.59 1.19
N THR A 38 -2.70 -16.71 0.94
CA THR A 38 -1.47 -16.71 0.14
C THR A 38 -1.75 -16.23 -1.27
N THR A 39 -2.76 -16.77 -1.96
CA THR A 39 -3.13 -16.34 -3.32
C THR A 39 -3.62 -14.90 -3.37
N LYS A 40 -4.32 -14.43 -2.32
CA LYS A 40 -4.71 -13.02 -2.21
C LYS A 40 -3.53 -12.08 -1.99
N THR A 41 -2.43 -12.56 -1.38
CA THR A 41 -1.28 -11.73 -1.04
C THR A 41 -0.18 -11.80 -2.09
N ILE A 42 -0.01 -12.96 -2.74
CA ILE A 42 0.95 -13.18 -3.82
C ILE A 42 0.16 -13.32 -5.12
N ARG A 43 0.14 -12.26 -5.93
CA ARG A 43 -0.61 -12.19 -7.20
C ARG A 43 0.37 -12.00 -8.33
N ASP A 44 0.29 -12.83 -9.37
CA ASP A 44 1.16 -12.73 -10.56
C ASP A 44 2.67 -12.62 -10.24
N GLY A 45 3.10 -13.29 -9.16
CA GLY A 45 4.49 -13.26 -8.70
C GLY A 45 4.91 -12.00 -7.94
N TRP A 46 3.95 -11.16 -7.53
CA TRP A 46 4.14 -9.97 -6.70
C TRP A 46 3.52 -10.16 -5.32
N LEU A 47 4.27 -9.80 -4.28
CA LEU A 47 3.79 -9.69 -2.91
C LEU A 47 3.13 -8.33 -2.70
N HIS A 48 1.82 -8.35 -2.47
CA HIS A 48 1.00 -7.23 -2.02
C HIS A 48 1.19 -7.02 -0.53
N THR A 49 1.81 -5.91 -0.11
CA THR A 49 2.11 -5.69 1.31
C THR A 49 0.91 -5.17 2.09
N GLY A 50 -0.07 -4.59 1.40
CA GLY A 50 -1.19 -3.86 1.99
C GLY A 50 -0.82 -2.48 2.52
N ASP A 51 0.41 -2.01 2.30
CA ASP A 51 0.88 -0.69 2.74
C ASP A 51 0.70 0.33 1.61
N GLN A 52 -0.04 1.40 1.90
CA GLN A 52 -0.20 2.55 1.02
C GLN A 52 0.99 3.49 1.22
N VAL A 53 1.71 3.77 0.14
CA VAL A 53 2.87 4.63 0.14
C VAL A 53 2.74 5.71 -0.93
N LYS A 54 3.41 6.83 -0.68
CA LYS A 54 3.58 7.91 -1.64
C LYS A 54 5.05 8.10 -1.92
N ARG A 55 5.44 8.09 -3.19
CA ARG A 55 6.81 8.42 -3.60
C ARG A 55 6.96 9.93 -3.73
N GLY A 56 7.85 10.50 -2.92
CA GLY A 56 8.28 11.89 -3.00
C GLY A 56 9.24 12.13 -4.17
N SER A 57 9.35 13.39 -4.58
CA SER A 57 10.28 13.84 -5.64
C SER A 57 11.75 13.79 -5.23
N ASP A 58 12.02 13.65 -3.94
CA ASP A 58 13.34 13.40 -3.36
C ASP A 58 13.77 11.92 -3.45
N GLY A 59 12.89 11.06 -3.99
CA GLY A 59 13.13 9.63 -4.14
C GLY A 59 12.82 8.81 -2.87
N PHE A 60 12.38 9.45 -1.79
CA PHE A 60 11.95 8.76 -0.59
C PHE A 60 10.47 8.34 -0.70
N MET A 61 10.10 7.30 0.05
CA MET A 61 8.71 6.87 0.18
C MET A 61 8.20 7.20 1.57
N THR A 62 7.02 7.78 1.62
CA THR A 62 6.29 8.03 2.85
C THR A 62 5.19 6.99 2.99
N LEU A 63 5.18 6.27 4.12
CA LEU A 63 4.06 5.40 4.48
C LEU A 63 2.86 6.30 4.79
N VAL A 64 1.78 6.13 4.02
CA VAL A 64 0.55 6.88 4.16
C VAL A 64 -0.39 6.13 5.10
N ASP A 65 -0.70 4.87 4.82
CA ASP A 65 -1.65 4.10 5.65
C ASP A 65 -1.58 2.60 5.32
N ARG A 66 -2.41 1.79 5.98
CA ARG A 66 -2.71 0.40 5.59
C ARG A 66 -4.00 0.35 4.81
N MET A 67 -4.02 -0.45 3.74
CA MET A 67 -5.22 -0.65 2.91
C MET A 67 -6.42 -1.18 3.72
N LYS A 68 -6.19 -1.91 4.82
CA LYS A 68 -7.25 -2.40 5.72
C LYS A 68 -7.86 -1.34 6.63
N ASP A 69 -7.16 -0.22 6.83
CA ASP A 69 -7.55 0.88 7.73
C ASP A 69 -8.07 2.10 6.94
N MET A 70 -8.16 1.99 5.61
CA MET A 70 -8.66 3.03 4.71
C MET A 70 -10.20 3.12 4.74
N ILE A 71 -10.74 4.31 4.95
CA ILE A 71 -12.18 4.59 4.93
C ILE A 71 -12.53 5.28 3.61
N ILE A 72 -13.52 4.77 2.88
CA ILE A 72 -14.03 5.41 1.65
C ILE A 72 -15.28 6.22 2.01
N SER A 73 -15.26 7.53 1.78
CA SER A 73 -16.42 8.41 1.98
C SER A 73 -16.63 9.32 0.77
N GLY A 74 -17.84 9.30 0.19
CA GLY A 74 -18.21 10.17 -0.94
C GLY A 74 -17.36 10.00 -2.20
N GLY A 75 -16.75 8.81 -2.41
CA GLY A 75 -15.87 8.54 -3.55
C GLY A 75 -14.43 9.04 -3.38
N LYS A 76 -14.03 9.45 -2.17
CA LYS A 76 -12.66 9.81 -1.83
C LYS A 76 -12.10 8.82 -0.82
N ASN A 77 -10.85 8.41 -1.03
CA ASN A 77 -10.08 7.63 -0.07
C ASN A 77 -9.69 8.57 1.09
N ILE A 78 -10.13 8.25 2.29
CA ILE A 78 -9.74 8.96 3.52
C ILE A 78 -8.73 8.08 4.23
N TYR A 79 -7.53 8.62 4.39
CA TYR A 79 -6.42 7.96 5.05
C TYR A 79 -6.42 8.32 6.54
N SER A 80 -6.44 7.33 7.41
CA SER A 80 -6.49 7.50 8.86
C SER A 80 -5.28 8.29 9.36
N ALA A 81 -4.09 8.07 8.78
CA ALA A 81 -2.89 8.83 9.14
C ALA A 81 -2.93 10.32 8.73
N GLU A 82 -3.66 10.70 7.68
CA GLU A 82 -3.85 12.13 7.34
C GLU A 82 -4.71 12.82 8.41
N VAL A 83 -5.75 12.12 8.89
CA VAL A 83 -6.61 12.61 9.97
C VAL A 83 -5.84 12.69 11.29
N GLU A 84 -5.08 11.65 11.63
CA GLU A 84 -4.26 11.65 12.85
C GLU A 84 -3.17 12.72 12.82
N ASN A 85 -2.47 12.91 11.70
CA ASN A 85 -1.48 13.99 11.57
C ASN A 85 -2.14 15.37 11.73
N ALA A 86 -3.32 15.60 11.15
CA ALA A 86 -4.05 16.86 11.30
C ALA A 86 -4.49 17.11 12.75
N VAL A 87 -4.89 16.06 13.49
CA VAL A 87 -5.26 16.15 14.91
C VAL A 87 -4.03 16.31 15.80
N SER A 88 -2.91 15.67 15.47
CA SER A 88 -1.67 15.74 16.25
C SER A 88 -1.03 17.14 16.28
N GLY A 89 -1.39 18.00 15.31
CA GLY A 89 -0.98 19.40 15.26
C GLY A 89 -1.87 20.37 16.04
N HIS A 90 -2.88 19.90 16.78
CA HIS A 90 -3.73 20.77 17.59
C HIS A 90 -3.13 20.97 19.00
N PRO A 91 -3.07 22.22 19.53
CA PRO A 91 -2.51 22.52 20.85
C PRO A 91 -3.30 21.92 22.01
#